data_AF-F3KMM1-F1
#
_entry.id   AF-F3KMM1-F1
#
_cell.length_a   1.000
_cell.length_b   1.000
_cell.length_c   1.000
_cell.angle_alpha   90.00
_cell.angle_beta   90.00
_cell.angle_gamma   90.00
#
_symmetry.space_group_name_H-M   'P 1'
#
loop_
_entity.id
_entity.type
_entity.pdbx_description
1 polymer ?
#
loop_
_entity_poly.entity_id
_entity_poly.type
_entity_poly.pdbx_seq_one_letter_code
_entity_poly.pdbx_strand_id
1 'polypeptide(L)'
;MERLTNKICDVLAERESEGMFQSELWKKLKLTSRDGSRLALKLERMGTIYREKLLDKGRWTYKLILKKTPISTLSIENAPCLVCPVEQKCSLEGEISPRTCQFIEDWVLADMKKPAKAK
;
A
#
# COMPACT_ATOMS: atom_id res chain seq x y z
N MET A 1 16.65 -1.11 9.99
CA MET A 1 15.83 -2.34 9.90
C MET A 1 14.40 -2.04 9.44
N GLU A 2 13.67 -1.10 10.04
CA GLU A 2 12.30 -0.74 9.58
C GLU A 2 12.21 -0.32 8.11
N ARG A 3 13.18 0.47 7.62
CA ARG A 3 13.23 0.87 6.20
C ARG A 3 13.21 -0.31 5.22
N LEU A 4 13.79 -1.46 5.59
CA LEU A 4 13.84 -2.63 4.72
C LEU A 4 12.54 -3.44 4.78
N THR A 5 11.90 -3.49 5.95
CA THR A 5 10.56 -4.05 6.14
C THR A 5 9.52 -3.31 5.30
N ASN A 6 9.56 -1.97 5.30
CA ASN A 6 8.64 -1.16 4.49
C ASN A 6 8.84 -1.44 3.00
N LYS A 7 10.08 -1.46 2.51
CA LYS A 7 10.38 -1.81 1.11
C LYS A 7 9.86 -3.18 0.70
N ILE A 8 9.91 -4.18 1.57
CA ILE A 8 9.31 -5.49 1.30
C ILE A 8 7.80 -5.36 1.14
N CYS A 9 7.14 -4.62 2.03
CA CYS A 9 5.70 -4.40 1.97
C CYS A 9 5.30 -3.62 0.71
N ASP A 10 6.06 -2.59 0.32
CA ASP A 10 5.81 -1.81 -0.89
C ASP A 10 5.87 -2.69 -2.15
N VAL A 11 6.92 -3.51 -2.28
CA VAL A 11 7.08 -4.43 -3.42
C VAL A 11 5.99 -5.50 -3.44
N LEU A 12 5.57 -6.00 -2.28
CA LEU A 12 4.47 -6.96 -2.20
C LEU A 12 3.12 -6.31 -2.49
N ALA A 13 2.93 -5.03 -2.15
CA ALA A 13 1.70 -4.29 -2.41
C ALA A 13 1.47 -4.06 -3.91
N GLU A 14 2.54 -3.94 -4.72
CA GLU A 14 2.45 -3.91 -6.19
C GLU A 14 1.78 -5.17 -6.79
N ARG A 15 1.79 -6.30 -6.06
CA ARG A 15 1.24 -7.60 -6.47
C ARG A 15 -0.04 -7.97 -5.71
N GLU A 16 -0.53 -7.07 -4.84
CA GLU A 16 -1.72 -7.26 -4.01
C GLU A 16 -1.81 -8.68 -3.39
N SER A 17 -2.87 -9.41 -3.74
CA SER A 17 -3.19 -10.76 -3.26
C SER A 17 -2.33 -11.86 -3.91
N GLU A 18 -1.72 -11.58 -5.06
CA GLU A 18 -0.92 -12.57 -5.76
C GLU A 18 0.38 -12.85 -5.02
N GLY A 19 0.99 -11.85 -4.37
CA GLY A 19 2.26 -12.01 -3.65
C GLY A 19 3.47 -12.24 -4.57
N MET A 20 4.59 -12.70 -4.00
CA MET A 20 5.86 -12.88 -4.72
C MET A 20 6.71 -14.02 -4.17
N PHE A 21 7.43 -14.74 -5.04
CA PHE A 21 8.38 -15.77 -4.60
C PHE A 21 9.55 -15.17 -3.83
N GLN A 22 10.00 -15.85 -2.77
CA GLN A 22 11.15 -15.43 -1.97
C GLN A 22 12.39 -15.14 -2.83
N SER A 23 12.75 -16.06 -3.72
CA SER A 23 13.92 -15.94 -4.58
C SER A 23 13.88 -14.72 -5.49
N GLU A 24 12.69 -14.37 -6.02
CA GLU A 24 12.47 -13.18 -6.84
C GLU A 24 12.58 -11.91 -6.00
N LEU A 25 11.90 -11.87 -4.85
CA LEU A 25 11.89 -10.73 -3.95
C LEU A 25 13.29 -10.38 -3.45
N TRP A 26 14.09 -11.39 -3.07
CA TRP A 26 15.45 -11.17 -2.60
C TRP A 26 16.37 -10.66 -3.71
N LYS A 27 16.21 -11.13 -4.94
CA LYS A 27 16.93 -10.59 -6.11
C LYS A 27 16.55 -9.14 -6.36
N LYS A 28 15.25 -8.80 -6.36
CA LYS A 28 14.75 -7.43 -6.58
C LYS A 28 15.29 -6.46 -5.51
N LEU A 29 15.36 -6.90 -4.26
CA LEU A 29 15.85 -6.09 -3.13
C LEU A 29 17.37 -6.18 -2.89
N LYS A 30 18.11 -6.92 -3.73
CA LYS A 30 19.56 -7.16 -3.58
C LYS A 30 19.93 -7.72 -2.20
N LEU A 31 19.13 -8.64 -1.68
CA LEU A 31 19.33 -9.30 -0.38
C LEU A 31 19.90 -10.70 -0.55
N THR A 32 20.67 -11.15 0.44
CA THR A 32 21.08 -12.56 0.53
C THR A 32 19.88 -13.42 0.94
N SER A 33 19.87 -14.69 0.54
CA SER A 33 18.82 -15.64 0.96
C SER A 33 18.72 -15.76 2.47
N ARG A 34 19.83 -15.63 3.19
CA ARG A 34 19.88 -15.70 4.66
C ARG A 34 19.16 -14.52 5.28
N ASP A 35 19.48 -13.30 4.84
CA ASP A 35 18.89 -12.08 5.40
C ASP A 35 17.42 -11.97 5.02
N GLY A 36 17.08 -12.25 3.76
CA GLY A 36 15.70 -12.28 3.27
C GLY A 36 14.84 -13.27 4.05
N SER A 37 15.33 -14.50 4.25
CA SER A 37 14.59 -15.51 5.01
C SER A 37 14.34 -15.10 6.47
N ARG A 38 15.34 -14.48 7.13
CA ARG A 38 15.17 -13.95 8.50
C ARG A 38 14.12 -12.84 8.56
N LEU A 39 14.09 -11.96 7.57
CA LEU A 39 13.08 -10.91 7.46
C LEU A 39 11.68 -11.48 7.21
N ALA A 40 11.55 -12.45 6.31
CA ALA A 40 10.28 -13.13 6.04
C ALA A 40 9.70 -13.79 7.30
N LEU A 41 10.53 -14.53 8.04
CA LEU A 41 10.15 -15.13 9.33
C LEU A 41 9.74 -14.11 10.39
N LYS A 42 10.36 -12.93 10.40
CA LYS A 42 9.97 -11.84 11.30
C LYS A 42 8.62 -11.26 10.90
N LEU A 43 8.42 -10.97 9.61
CA LEU A 43 7.19 -10.40 9.07
C LEU A 43 5.98 -11.33 9.24
N GLU A 44 6.21 -12.63 9.08
CA GLU A 44 5.20 -13.66 9.32
C GLU A 44 4.77 -13.68 10.81
N ARG A 45 5.75 -13.65 11.73
CA ARG A 45 5.48 -13.58 13.18
C ARG A 45 4.77 -12.29 13.61
N MET A 46 5.06 -11.17 12.96
CA MET A 46 4.35 -9.90 13.19
C MET A 46 2.95 -9.87 12.56
N GLY A 47 2.57 -10.88 11.79
CA GLY A 47 1.27 -10.92 11.11
C GLY A 47 1.15 -9.97 9.92
N THR A 48 2.28 -9.49 9.38
CA THR A 48 2.28 -8.62 8.20
C THR A 48 2.08 -9.41 6.91
N ILE A 49 2.66 -10.62 6.84
CA ILE A 49 2.60 -11.49 5.66
C ILE A 49 2.12 -12.89 6.02
N TYR A 50 1.67 -13.62 5.00
CA TYR A 50 1.52 -15.06 4.98
C TYR A 50 2.57 -15.67 4.04
N ARG A 51 3.06 -16.87 4.38
CA ARG A 51 4.01 -17.61 3.56
C ARG A 51 3.38 -18.92 3.10
N GLU A 52 3.20 -19.03 1.80
CA GLU A 52 2.69 -20.25 1.16
C GLU A 52 3.86 -21.09 0.65
N LYS A 53 3.92 -22.36 1.06
CA LYS A 53 4.97 -23.28 0.60
C LYS A 53 4.57 -23.86 -0.75
N LEU A 54 5.41 -23.68 -1.77
CA LEU A 54 5.14 -24.07 -3.15
C LEU A 54 6.34 -24.82 -3.74
N LEU A 55 6.07 -25.70 -4.70
CA LEU A 55 7.10 -26.41 -5.44
C LEU A 55 7.40 -25.64 -6.74
N ASP A 56 8.58 -25.01 -6.82
CA ASP A 56 9.05 -24.32 -8.03
C ASP A 56 10.24 -25.08 -8.61
N LYS A 57 10.13 -25.55 -9.86
CA LYS A 57 11.19 -26.27 -10.58
C LYS A 57 11.84 -27.40 -9.76
N GLY A 58 11.03 -28.17 -9.04
CA GLY A 58 11.48 -29.30 -8.21
C GLY A 58 12.15 -28.91 -6.89
N ARG A 59 12.14 -27.63 -6.50
CA ARG A 59 12.62 -27.15 -5.21
C ARG A 59 11.49 -26.49 -4.42
N TRP A 60 11.40 -26.81 -3.14
CA TRP A 60 10.47 -26.13 -2.25
C TRP A 60 10.91 -24.68 -2.04
N THR A 61 9.99 -23.77 -2.28
CA THR A 61 10.16 -22.34 -2.04
C THR A 61 8.94 -21.81 -1.29
N TYR A 62 9.01 -20.55 -0.88
CA TYR A 62 7.86 -19.86 -0.31
C TYR A 62 7.46 -18.68 -1.19
N LYS A 63 6.16 -18.48 -1.30
CA LYS A 63 5.55 -17.26 -1.83
C LYS A 63 5.07 -16.41 -0.65
N LEU A 64 5.44 -15.15 -0.66
CA LEU A 64 5.09 -14.17 0.37
C LEU A 64 3.89 -13.39 -0.12
N ILE A 65 2.85 -13.31 0.70
CA ILE A 65 1.61 -12.60 0.40
C ILE A 65 1.34 -11.65 1.56
N LEU A 66 0.95 -10.40 1.28
CA LEU A 66 0.55 -9.47 2.33
C LEU A 66 -0.77 -9.91 2.96
N LYS A 67 -0.84 -9.94 4.29
CA LYS A 67 -2.11 -10.22 4.99
C LYS A 67 -3.08 -9.04 4.91
N LYS A 68 -2.53 -7.83 4.89
CA LYS A 68 -3.25 -6.58 4.66
C LYS A 68 -2.40 -5.73 3.74
N THR A 69 -2.97 -5.31 2.63
CA THR A 69 -2.36 -4.30 1.77
C THR A 69 -2.31 -2.99 2.57
N PRO A 70 -1.13 -2.35 2.69
CA PRO A 70 -1.05 -1.02 3.27
C PRO A 70 -1.94 -0.08 2.46
N ILE A 71 -2.83 0.64 3.13
CA ILE A 71 -3.65 1.66 2.49
C ILE A 71 -2.76 2.88 2.31
N SER A 72 -2.46 3.23 1.06
CA SER A 72 -1.80 4.49 0.75
C SER A 72 -2.78 5.64 0.92
N THR A 73 -2.33 6.73 1.55
CA THR A 73 -3.11 7.97 1.66
C THR A 73 -2.92 8.90 0.47
N LEU A 74 -2.13 8.50 -0.54
CA LEU A 74 -1.87 9.31 -1.74
C LEU A 74 -3.15 9.76 -2.46
N SER A 75 -4.19 8.91 -2.47
CA SER A 75 -5.47 9.21 -3.12
C SER A 75 -6.32 10.26 -2.39
N ILE A 76 -5.99 10.58 -1.14
CA ILE A 76 -6.69 11.58 -0.32
C ILE A 76 -5.76 12.73 0.07
N GLU A 77 -4.59 12.83 -0.57
CA GLU A 77 -3.62 13.88 -0.30
C GLU A 77 -4.25 15.26 -0.62
N ASN A 78 -4.20 16.17 0.35
CA ASN A 78 -4.82 17.50 0.29
C ASN A 78 -6.35 17.49 0.14
N ALA A 79 -7.03 16.38 0.46
CA ALA A 79 -8.47 16.34 0.48
C ALA A 79 -9.02 17.43 1.43
N PRO A 80 -9.91 18.31 0.96
CA PRO A 80 -10.30 19.51 1.70
C PRO A 80 -11.06 19.17 2.98
N CYS A 81 -11.75 18.02 3.02
CA CYS A 81 -12.60 17.63 4.15
C CYS A 81 -11.82 17.41 5.46
N LEU A 82 -10.57 16.96 5.40
CA LEU A 82 -9.76 16.71 6.61
C LEU A 82 -9.36 17.98 7.35
N VAL A 83 -9.36 19.12 6.67
CA VAL A 83 -8.97 20.44 7.19
C VAL A 83 -10.00 21.52 6.82
N CYS A 84 -11.25 21.11 6.62
CA CYS A 84 -12.28 21.96 6.05
C CYS A 84 -12.63 23.10 7.02
N PRO A 85 -12.56 24.37 6.61
CA PRO A 85 -12.82 25.52 7.49
C PRO A 85 -14.29 25.64 7.89
N VAL A 86 -15.18 24.93 7.21
CA VAL A 86 -16.63 24.96 7.39
C VAL A 86 -17.21 23.58 7.72
N GLU A 87 -16.38 22.65 8.18
CA GLU A 87 -16.79 21.26 8.49
C GLU A 87 -17.99 21.20 9.45
N GLN A 88 -18.03 22.06 10.47
CA GLN A 88 -19.11 22.16 11.45
C GLN A 88 -20.48 22.53 10.85
N LYS A 89 -20.51 23.08 9.63
CA LYS A 89 -21.74 23.45 8.90
C LYS A 89 -22.10 22.44 7.82
N CYS A 90 -21.24 21.44 7.58
CA CYS A 90 -21.41 20.44 6.53
C CYS A 90 -22.44 19.40 6.96
N SER A 91 -23.51 19.22 6.18
CA SER A 91 -24.54 18.21 6.42
C SER A 91 -25.12 17.70 5.10
N LEU A 92 -25.65 16.48 5.07
CA LEU A 92 -26.21 15.89 3.84
C LEU A 92 -27.32 16.74 3.23
N GLU A 93 -28.20 17.28 4.07
CA GLU A 93 -29.36 18.12 3.71
C GLU A 93 -29.14 19.61 4.08
N GLY A 94 -27.90 19.99 4.42
CA GLY A 94 -27.55 21.36 4.79
C GLY A 94 -27.29 22.26 3.59
N GLU A 95 -27.22 23.56 3.84
CA GLU A 95 -26.77 24.55 2.85
C GLU A 95 -25.36 24.23 2.32
N ILE A 96 -24.47 23.80 3.23
CA ILE A 96 -23.18 23.22 2.87
C ILE A 96 -23.34 21.70 2.91
N SER A 97 -23.25 21.06 1.75
CA SER A 97 -23.42 19.61 1.61
C SER A 97 -22.23 18.98 0.90
N PRO A 98 -21.78 17.78 1.33
CA PRO A 98 -20.72 17.06 0.63
C PRO A 98 -21.16 16.62 -0.78
N ARG A 99 -22.47 16.61 -1.09
CA ARG A 99 -22.99 16.24 -2.41
C ARG A 99 -22.78 17.33 -3.47
N THR A 100 -22.63 18.58 -3.04
CA THR A 100 -22.55 19.77 -3.90
C THR A 100 -21.37 20.68 -3.52
N CYS A 101 -20.37 20.13 -2.82
CA CYS A 101 -19.27 20.91 -2.26
C CYS A 101 -18.24 21.33 -3.33
N GLN A 102 -18.11 22.65 -3.54
CA GLN A 102 -17.14 23.22 -4.48
C GLN A 102 -15.70 22.85 -4.12
N PHE A 103 -15.33 22.80 -2.84
CA PHE A 103 -13.96 22.46 -2.44
C PHE A 103 -13.58 21.03 -2.88
N ILE A 104 -14.52 20.09 -2.82
CA ILE A 104 -14.30 18.72 -3.29
C ILE A 104 -14.14 18.71 -4.80
N GLU A 105 -15.02 19.41 -5.52
CA GLU A 105 -14.94 19.52 -6.98
C GLU A 105 -13.59 20.11 -7.43
N ASP A 106 -13.19 21.24 -6.86
CA ASP A 106 -11.92 21.91 -7.17
C ASP A 106 -10.72 21.00 -6.88
N TRP A 107 -10.75 20.27 -5.76
CA TRP A 107 -9.70 19.32 -5.40
C TRP A 107 -9.61 18.16 -6.40
N VAL A 108 -10.74 17.54 -6.77
CA VAL A 108 -10.78 16.45 -7.75
C VAL A 108 -10.27 16.93 -9.11
N LEU A 109 -10.74 18.09 -9.58
CA LEU A 109 -10.28 18.67 -10.85
C LEU A 109 -8.80 19.02 -10.84
N ALA A 110 -8.27 19.54 -9.73
CA ALA A 110 -6.85 19.80 -9.56
C ALA A 110 -6.03 18.51 -9.54
N ASP A 111 -6.52 17.45 -8.87
CA ASP A 111 -5.84 16.17 -8.78
C ASP A 111 -5.78 15.46 -10.15
N MET A 112 -6.88 15.47 -10.91
CA MET A 112 -6.93 14.93 -12.26
C MET A 112 -5.98 15.63 -13.25
N LYS A 113 -5.67 16.90 -13.03
CA LYS A 113 -4.72 17.67 -13.84
C LYS A 113 -3.26 17.37 -13.50
N LYS A 114 -2.98 16.70 -12.38
CA LYS A 114 -1.60 16.31 -12.05
C LYS A 114 -1.13 15.27 -13.06
N PRO A 115 0.09 15.41 -13.61
CA PRO A 115 0.66 14.33 -14.40
C PRO A 115 0.71 13.08 -13.52
N ALA A 116 0.30 11.92 -14.07
CA ALA A 116 0.36 10.66 -13.35
C ALA A 116 1.76 10.53 -12.76
N LYS A 117 1.88 10.62 -11.42
CA LYS A 117 3.17 10.44 -10.76
C LYS A 117 3.68 9.07 -11.20
N ALA A 118 4.82 9.04 -11.89
CA ALA A 118 5.44 7.79 -12.30
C ALA A 118 5.61 6.92 -11.04
N LYS A 119 4.93 5.76 -11.04
CA LYS A 119 5.00 4.76 -9.98
C LYS A 119 6.40 4.16 -9.89
#